data_AF-A0A9E5HUB0-F1
#
_entry.id   AF-A0A9E5HUB0-F1
#
_cell.length_a   1.000
_cell.length_b   1.000
_cell.length_c   1.000
_cell.angle_alpha   90.00
_cell.angle_beta   90.00
_cell.angle_gamma   90.00
#
_symmetry.space_group_name_H-M   'P 1'
#
loop_
_entity.id
_entity.type
_entity.pdbx_description
1 polymer ?
#
loop_
_entity_poly.entity_id
_entity_poly.type
_entity_poly.pdbx_seq_one_letter_code
_entity_poly.pdbx_strand_id
1 'polypeptide(L)'
;VQVHNNQDDCVEFFGGTVNVKHLICTNAGDDNLDIDWGYQGKMQFVVVKQSSDTSDHVVESDNTNADAAVGYLTEPRSRPMIANFTFLAQGADEPLKYKEGVSGVYINGIVVNANSQNLIESTNLETIQDGALTPKLQHHSVFMDSAGDTSPFKADTSSSGVTAEQLEASLKERATDLVIGTNTLVGGMFLGDAEEAVTSSFNGDKVQSMCAVGPHASGTPTDLCPTYSSKEERYIVDTWFSATDYIGAFSPGSDIENNWASGWTIGLFTAPECPAGTLESEVLLGKKVCSLSGEVTEDLRLVAGNYYKLDGKVAIGKDMGADGTKAGGVSAKLTIEPGVTIFGESGNDYLVVMRGSDIYAVGTSSAPIIMTGRQDILGEADIVNTRGLWGGLVILGQAPINKCSFTNAGTATTAGTRIDPCEKEVEGSAGDTMGGEISNDSSGILKYV
;
A
#
# COMPACT_ATOMS: atom_id res chain seq x y z
N VAL A 1 -4.88 4.55 5.14
CA VAL A 1 -4.79 4.72 6.62
C VAL A 1 -4.16 3.47 7.18
N GLN A 2 -3.30 3.60 8.20
CA GLN A 2 -2.79 2.46 8.94
C GLN A 2 -2.99 2.70 10.44
N VAL A 3 -3.47 1.68 11.16
CA VAL A 3 -3.40 1.58 12.62
C VAL A 3 -2.52 0.39 12.97
N HIS A 4 -1.56 0.61 13.87
CA HIS A 4 -0.47 -0.34 14.10
C HIS A 4 -0.05 -0.39 15.58
N ASN A 5 0.12 -1.60 16.11
CA ASN A 5 0.61 -1.85 17.48
C ASN A 5 -0.18 -1.06 18.55
N ASN A 6 -1.49 -0.91 18.37
CA ASN A 6 -2.34 -0.35 19.42
C ASN A 6 -2.77 -1.45 20.40
N GLN A 7 -3.29 -1.06 21.56
CA GLN A 7 -3.72 -1.99 22.61
C GLN A 7 -5.13 -2.55 22.36
N ASP A 8 -5.93 -1.79 21.64
CA ASP A 8 -7.37 -2.00 21.46
C ASP A 8 -7.63 -2.48 20.03
N ASP A 9 -8.84 -2.27 19.53
CA ASP A 9 -9.20 -2.58 18.16
C ASP A 9 -8.48 -1.71 17.13
N CYS A 10 -8.19 -2.24 15.93
CA CYS A 10 -7.61 -1.40 14.87
C CYS A 10 -8.55 -0.26 14.45
N VAL A 11 -9.82 -0.54 14.18
CA VAL A 11 -10.86 0.46 13.97
C VAL A 11 -12.21 -0.04 14.47
N GLU A 12 -12.84 0.75 15.34
CA GLU A 12 -14.21 0.53 15.83
C GLU A 12 -15.23 1.37 15.03
N PHE A 13 -16.30 0.75 14.60
CA PHE A 13 -17.40 1.41 13.89
C PHE A 13 -18.72 1.28 14.64
N PHE A 14 -19.14 2.38 15.27
CA PHE A 14 -20.42 2.49 15.98
C PHE A 14 -21.47 3.22 15.14
N GLY A 15 -22.32 2.47 14.45
CA GLY A 15 -23.34 3.04 13.58
C GLY A 15 -22.79 3.90 12.42
N GLY A 16 -23.70 4.51 11.65
CA GLY A 16 -23.33 5.43 10.56
C GLY A 16 -22.87 4.75 9.28
N THR A 17 -22.27 5.52 8.37
CA THR A 17 -22.00 5.10 6.98
C THR A 17 -20.59 5.51 6.51
N VAL A 18 -19.62 5.57 7.43
CA VAL A 18 -18.24 5.96 7.08
C VAL A 18 -17.69 4.97 6.07
N ASN A 19 -17.12 5.48 4.98
CA ASN A 19 -16.57 4.68 3.90
C ASN A 19 -15.03 4.78 3.90
N VAL A 20 -14.34 3.65 3.76
CA VAL A 20 -12.87 3.57 3.89
C VAL A 20 -12.24 2.88 2.69
N LYS A 21 -11.21 3.48 2.08
CA LYS A 21 -10.33 2.80 1.10
C LYS A 21 -8.90 2.75 1.61
N HIS A 22 -8.19 1.66 1.31
CA HIS A 22 -6.79 1.47 1.65
C HIS A 22 -6.54 1.52 3.17
N LEU A 23 -7.15 0.57 3.88
CA LEU A 23 -7.01 0.39 5.33
C LEU A 23 -6.02 -0.74 5.64
N ILE A 24 -5.12 -0.48 6.59
CA ILE A 24 -4.16 -1.46 7.08
C ILE A 24 -4.26 -1.52 8.59
N CYS A 25 -4.52 -2.71 9.10
CA CYS A 25 -4.52 -3.05 10.52
C CYS A 25 -3.37 -4.03 10.78
N THR A 26 -2.44 -3.65 11.63
CA THR A 26 -1.29 -4.51 11.95
C THR A 26 -1.06 -4.58 13.45
N ASN A 27 -1.20 -5.78 14.03
CA ASN A 27 -0.97 -6.05 15.45
C ASN A 27 -1.86 -5.19 16.37
N ALA A 28 -3.18 -5.21 16.16
CA ALA A 28 -4.11 -4.74 17.17
C ALA A 28 -4.04 -5.65 18.41
N GLY A 29 -4.37 -5.10 19.58
CA GLY A 29 -4.27 -5.82 20.84
C GLY A 29 -5.55 -6.57 21.22
N ASP A 30 -6.68 -6.17 20.66
CA ASP A 30 -8.00 -6.80 20.80
C ASP A 30 -8.47 -7.27 19.40
N ASP A 31 -9.61 -6.82 18.89
CA ASP A 31 -10.08 -7.10 17.54
C ASP A 31 -9.37 -6.23 16.49
N ASN A 32 -9.63 -6.44 15.20
CA ASN A 32 -9.10 -5.53 14.18
C ASN A 32 -10.21 -4.64 13.63
N LEU A 33 -11.27 -5.23 13.14
CA LEU A 33 -12.47 -4.48 12.78
C LEU A 33 -13.56 -4.84 13.79
N ASP A 34 -13.84 -3.93 14.72
CA ASP A 34 -15.03 -4.02 15.57
C ASP A 34 -16.15 -3.18 14.95
N ILE A 35 -17.33 -3.78 14.82
CA ILE A 35 -18.43 -3.26 14.02
C ILE A 35 -19.71 -3.49 14.78
N ASP A 36 -20.35 -2.39 15.16
CA ASP A 36 -21.37 -2.43 16.20
C ASP A 36 -22.45 -1.35 15.96
N TRP A 37 -23.59 -1.50 16.62
CA TRP A 37 -24.68 -0.49 16.66
C TRP A 37 -25.17 0.05 15.30
N GLY A 38 -25.33 -0.82 14.31
CA GLY A 38 -25.98 -0.47 13.05
C GLY A 38 -25.08 0.21 12.02
N TYR A 39 -23.78 -0.08 12.01
CA TYR A 39 -22.86 0.44 11.00
C TYR A 39 -23.19 -0.10 9.60
N GLN A 40 -23.42 0.80 8.64
CA GLN A 40 -23.82 0.51 7.25
C GLN A 40 -22.78 0.96 6.22
N GLY A 41 -21.54 1.20 6.64
CA GLY A 41 -20.49 1.73 5.76
C GLY A 41 -19.83 0.68 4.88
N LYS A 42 -18.92 1.16 4.03
CA LYS A 42 -18.21 0.36 3.02
C LYS A 42 -16.70 0.43 3.22
N MET A 43 -16.02 -0.67 2.97
CA MET A 43 -14.56 -0.75 3.01
C MET A 43 -14.01 -1.40 1.74
N GLN A 44 -12.90 -0.90 1.19
CA GLN A 44 -12.23 -1.54 0.06
C GLN A 44 -10.70 -1.45 0.14
N PHE A 45 -10.00 -2.51 -0.27
CA PHE A 45 -8.54 -2.64 -0.14
C PHE A 45 -8.12 -2.62 1.32
N VAL A 46 -8.54 -3.66 2.04
CA VAL A 46 -8.33 -3.80 3.49
C VAL A 46 -7.33 -4.91 3.75
N VAL A 47 -6.28 -4.61 4.51
CA VAL A 47 -5.34 -5.62 4.98
C VAL A 47 -5.40 -5.67 6.49
N VAL A 48 -5.63 -6.86 7.03
CA VAL A 48 -5.47 -7.12 8.46
C VAL A 48 -4.40 -8.17 8.62
N LYS A 49 -3.42 -7.90 9.48
CA LYS A 49 -2.36 -8.83 9.86
C LYS A 49 -2.20 -8.78 11.38
N GLN A 50 -2.74 -9.80 12.05
CA GLN A 50 -2.62 -9.92 13.50
C GLN A 50 -1.17 -10.23 13.91
N SER A 51 -0.80 -9.78 15.11
CA SER A 51 0.34 -10.35 15.82
C SER A 51 -0.04 -11.70 16.43
N SER A 52 0.96 -12.55 16.68
CA SER A 52 0.74 -13.86 17.30
C SER A 52 0.06 -13.78 18.67
N ASP A 53 -0.90 -14.68 18.89
CA ASP A 53 -1.55 -15.18 20.13
C ASP A 53 -2.18 -14.17 21.10
N THR A 54 -2.10 -12.86 20.87
CA THR A 54 -2.68 -11.85 21.80
C THR A 54 -3.92 -11.14 21.30
N SER A 55 -4.10 -11.02 19.98
CA SER A 55 -5.28 -10.37 19.38
C SER A 55 -6.44 -11.36 19.34
N ASP A 56 -7.67 -10.87 19.45
CA ASP A 56 -8.88 -11.70 19.42
C ASP A 56 -9.25 -11.98 17.94
N HIS A 57 -10.22 -11.26 17.37
CA HIS A 57 -10.73 -11.52 16.03
C HIS A 57 -10.13 -10.58 14.96
N VAL A 58 -10.15 -11.02 13.69
CA VAL A 58 -9.90 -10.09 12.58
C VAL A 58 -11.12 -9.21 12.36
N VAL A 59 -12.31 -9.79 12.43
CA VAL A 59 -13.56 -9.06 12.48
C VAL A 59 -14.38 -9.61 13.63
N GLU A 60 -14.65 -8.77 14.61
CA GLU A 60 -15.80 -8.94 15.50
C GLU A 60 -16.92 -8.04 14.98
N SER A 61 -18.09 -8.61 14.75
CA SER A 61 -19.23 -7.83 14.29
C SER A 61 -20.48 -8.22 15.04
N ASP A 62 -21.11 -7.21 15.60
CA ASP A 62 -22.28 -7.29 16.46
C ASP A 62 -23.33 -6.28 15.98
N ASN A 63 -24.58 -6.48 16.39
CA ASN A 63 -25.67 -5.56 16.15
C ASN A 63 -26.14 -4.80 17.40
N THR A 64 -26.12 -5.45 18.57
CA THR A 64 -26.79 -4.98 19.79
C THR A 64 -25.92 -5.04 21.04
N ASN A 65 -24.70 -5.55 20.96
CA ASN A 65 -23.71 -5.61 22.04
C ASN A 65 -24.27 -6.14 23.36
N ALA A 66 -24.87 -7.31 23.27
CA ALA A 66 -25.57 -8.09 24.28
C ALA A 66 -26.67 -7.35 25.04
N ASP A 67 -27.23 -6.27 24.50
CA ASP A 67 -28.34 -5.56 25.14
C ASP A 67 -29.64 -6.38 25.08
N ALA A 68 -29.93 -7.07 26.19
CA ALA A 68 -31.14 -7.88 26.35
C ALA A 68 -32.47 -7.11 26.21
N ALA A 69 -32.44 -5.76 26.21
CA ALA A 69 -33.61 -4.93 25.94
C ALA A 69 -33.88 -4.72 24.44
N VAL A 70 -32.92 -5.05 23.57
CA VAL A 70 -32.99 -4.85 22.13
C VAL A 70 -33.06 -6.22 21.44
N GLY A 71 -34.01 -6.38 20.51
CA GLY A 71 -34.07 -7.61 19.72
C GLY A 71 -32.91 -7.67 18.73
N TYR A 72 -32.26 -8.82 18.57
CA TYR A 72 -31.09 -8.99 17.69
C TYR A 72 -31.35 -8.70 16.20
N LEU A 73 -32.61 -8.73 15.74
CA LEU A 73 -33.01 -8.32 14.38
C LEU A 73 -33.43 -6.84 14.27
N THR A 74 -33.15 -6.01 15.27
CA THR A 74 -33.48 -4.59 15.25
C THR A 74 -32.71 -3.89 14.14
N GLU A 75 -33.43 -3.08 13.35
CA GLU A 75 -32.87 -2.33 12.23
C GLU A 75 -32.54 -0.87 12.64
N PRO A 76 -31.53 -0.23 12.01
CA PRO A 76 -30.62 -0.81 11.02
C PRO A 76 -29.68 -1.82 11.67
N ARG A 77 -29.59 -3.03 11.09
CA ARG A 77 -28.59 -4.01 11.54
C ARG A 77 -27.19 -3.53 11.15
N SER A 78 -26.17 -3.80 11.96
CA SER A 78 -24.78 -3.65 11.50
C SER A 78 -24.57 -4.48 10.23
N ARG A 79 -24.17 -3.86 9.13
CA ARG A 79 -23.98 -4.48 7.81
C ARG A 79 -22.81 -3.82 7.08
N PRO A 80 -21.57 -4.11 7.48
CA PRO A 80 -20.41 -3.66 6.72
C PRO A 80 -20.43 -4.28 5.31
N MET A 81 -20.07 -3.51 4.30
CA MET A 81 -19.75 -4.03 2.97
C MET A 81 -18.25 -3.93 2.73
N ILE A 82 -17.54 -5.06 2.76
CA ILE A 82 -16.08 -5.10 2.66
C ILE A 82 -15.69 -5.80 1.37
N ALA A 83 -15.00 -5.09 0.47
CA ALA A 83 -14.50 -5.64 -0.79
C ALA A 83 -12.97 -5.65 -0.84
N ASN A 84 -12.36 -6.60 -1.55
CA ASN A 84 -10.90 -6.64 -1.77
C ASN A 84 -10.13 -6.61 -0.44
N PHE A 85 -10.30 -7.65 0.36
CA PHE A 85 -9.67 -7.75 1.67
C PHE A 85 -8.73 -8.94 1.76
N THR A 86 -7.63 -8.79 2.49
CA THR A 86 -6.69 -9.86 2.83
C THR A 86 -6.53 -9.88 4.35
N PHE A 87 -7.12 -10.88 4.98
CA PHE A 87 -7.13 -11.09 6.42
C PHE A 87 -6.18 -12.22 6.78
N LEU A 88 -5.14 -11.90 7.53
CA LEU A 88 -4.10 -12.82 7.98
C LEU A 88 -4.22 -12.94 9.50
N ALA A 89 -4.97 -13.95 9.93
CA ALA A 89 -5.24 -14.20 11.33
C ALA A 89 -4.13 -15.03 11.98
N GLN A 90 -3.66 -14.55 13.12
CA GLN A 90 -2.69 -15.19 14.00
C GLN A 90 -3.05 -14.99 15.48
N GLY A 91 -4.24 -14.45 15.75
CA GLY A 91 -4.77 -14.19 17.09
C GLY A 91 -5.23 -15.45 17.82
N ALA A 92 -5.69 -15.26 19.05
CA ALA A 92 -6.13 -16.34 19.93
C ALA A 92 -7.41 -17.03 19.43
N ASP A 93 -8.27 -16.28 18.73
CA ASP A 93 -9.63 -16.70 18.37
C ASP A 93 -9.88 -16.78 16.86
N GLU A 94 -11.13 -17.08 16.48
CA GLU A 94 -11.52 -17.24 15.07
C GLU A 94 -11.37 -15.91 14.30
N PRO A 95 -10.94 -15.94 13.03
CA PRO A 95 -10.81 -14.71 12.24
C PRO A 95 -12.09 -13.88 12.16
N LEU A 96 -13.26 -14.52 12.02
CA LEU A 96 -14.54 -13.84 11.83
C LEU A 96 -15.53 -14.26 12.91
N LYS A 97 -16.01 -13.31 13.71
CA LYS A 97 -17.05 -13.55 14.72
C LYS A 97 -18.27 -12.70 14.42
N TYR A 98 -19.41 -13.37 14.30
CA TYR A 98 -20.69 -12.74 13.97
C TYR A 98 -21.70 -12.94 15.07
N LYS A 99 -22.07 -11.85 15.74
CA LYS A 99 -22.87 -11.88 16.95
C LYS A 99 -24.25 -11.28 16.70
N GLU A 100 -25.22 -11.76 17.47
CA GLU A 100 -26.44 -11.01 17.79
C GLU A 100 -27.22 -10.44 16.61
N GLY A 101 -27.37 -11.22 15.53
CA GLY A 101 -28.11 -10.74 14.38
C GLY A 101 -27.35 -9.67 13.61
N VAL A 102 -26.02 -9.70 13.59
CA VAL A 102 -25.26 -8.90 12.63
C VAL A 102 -25.52 -9.36 11.20
N SER A 103 -25.41 -8.44 10.25
CA SER A 103 -25.40 -8.69 8.81
C SER A 103 -23.99 -8.42 8.26
N GLY A 104 -23.81 -8.50 6.94
CA GLY A 104 -22.56 -8.14 6.31
C GLY A 104 -22.48 -8.66 4.87
N VAL A 105 -21.67 -7.98 4.06
CA VAL A 105 -21.38 -8.38 2.69
C VAL A 105 -19.87 -8.37 2.48
N TYR A 106 -19.29 -9.55 2.31
CA TYR A 106 -17.84 -9.73 2.12
C TYR A 106 -17.58 -10.15 0.68
N ILE A 107 -16.79 -9.36 -0.05
CA ILE A 107 -16.61 -9.49 -1.50
C ILE A 107 -15.12 -9.58 -1.83
N ASN A 108 -14.73 -10.47 -2.74
CA ASN A 108 -13.37 -10.53 -3.28
C ASN A 108 -12.31 -10.64 -2.16
N GLY A 109 -12.47 -11.62 -1.29
CA GLY A 109 -11.75 -11.71 -0.02
C GLY A 109 -10.78 -12.87 0.08
N ILE A 110 -9.78 -12.71 0.95
CA ILE A 110 -8.89 -13.78 1.39
C ILE A 110 -8.89 -13.77 2.92
N VAL A 111 -9.11 -14.94 3.52
CA VAL A 111 -9.00 -15.16 4.96
C VAL A 111 -8.06 -16.33 5.19
N VAL A 112 -6.91 -16.09 5.80
CA VAL A 112 -5.97 -17.14 6.19
C VAL A 112 -5.93 -17.19 7.70
N ASN A 113 -6.32 -18.32 8.26
CA ASN A 113 -6.06 -18.62 9.66
C ASN A 113 -4.74 -19.39 9.76
N ALA A 114 -3.74 -18.82 10.43
CA ALA A 114 -2.48 -19.51 10.67
C ALA A 114 -2.54 -20.45 11.90
N ASN A 115 -3.59 -20.33 12.72
CA ASN A 115 -3.78 -21.07 13.96
C ASN A 115 -4.78 -22.23 13.78
N SER A 116 -4.93 -23.07 14.81
CA SER A 116 -5.84 -24.22 14.78
C SER A 116 -7.31 -23.91 15.09
N GLN A 117 -7.69 -22.62 15.12
CA GLN A 117 -9.08 -22.21 15.37
C GLN A 117 -9.94 -22.39 14.12
N ASN A 118 -11.26 -22.33 14.30
CA ASN A 118 -12.19 -22.30 13.19
C ASN A 118 -12.06 -20.98 12.39
N LEU A 119 -12.65 -20.91 11.21
CA LEU A 119 -12.63 -19.69 10.38
C LEU A 119 -13.69 -18.67 10.81
N ILE A 120 -14.86 -19.17 11.19
CA ILE A 120 -16.03 -18.35 11.50
C ILE A 120 -16.72 -18.86 12.75
N GLU A 121 -16.99 -17.95 13.68
CA GLU A 121 -17.86 -18.17 14.83
C GLU A 121 -19.17 -17.38 14.69
N SER A 122 -20.28 -17.98 15.10
CA SER A 122 -21.55 -17.25 15.29
C SER A 122 -22.26 -17.73 16.56
N THR A 123 -22.93 -16.80 17.25
CA THR A 123 -23.59 -17.10 18.54
C THR A 123 -25.08 -17.38 18.39
N ASN A 124 -25.86 -16.39 17.93
CA ASN A 124 -27.32 -16.44 17.97
C ASN A 124 -27.96 -16.84 16.62
N LEU A 125 -29.17 -17.41 16.67
CA LEU A 125 -29.94 -17.82 15.47
C LEU A 125 -30.28 -16.64 14.56
N GLU A 126 -30.45 -15.44 15.11
CA GLU A 126 -30.79 -14.23 14.38
C GLU A 126 -29.70 -13.83 13.36
N THR A 127 -28.44 -14.22 13.59
CA THR A 127 -27.33 -13.98 12.64
C THR A 127 -27.56 -14.69 11.30
N ILE A 128 -28.27 -15.83 11.29
CA ILE A 128 -28.59 -16.59 10.07
C ILE A 128 -30.00 -16.30 9.52
N GLN A 129 -30.68 -15.27 10.03
CA GLN A 129 -32.00 -14.85 9.59
C GLN A 129 -31.92 -13.54 8.82
N ASP A 130 -32.77 -13.36 7.81
CA ASP A 130 -32.94 -12.07 7.16
C ASP A 130 -33.66 -11.10 8.11
N GLY A 131 -33.20 -9.85 8.15
CA GLY A 131 -33.88 -8.75 8.83
C GLY A 131 -35.05 -8.21 8.01
N ALA A 132 -35.73 -7.20 8.54
CA ALA A 132 -36.83 -6.55 7.83
C ALA A 132 -36.34 -5.74 6.62
N LEU A 133 -35.12 -5.19 6.70
CA LEU A 133 -34.51 -4.35 5.67
C LEU A 133 -33.18 -4.89 5.19
N THR A 134 -32.40 -5.50 6.09
CA THR A 134 -31.06 -6.01 5.80
C THR A 134 -31.08 -7.53 5.65
N PRO A 135 -30.52 -8.08 4.56
CA PRO A 135 -30.35 -9.53 4.43
C PRO A 135 -29.41 -10.10 5.50
N LYS A 136 -29.40 -11.42 5.69
CA LYS A 136 -28.35 -12.11 6.45
C LYS A 136 -26.98 -12.04 5.74
N LEU A 137 -25.92 -12.47 6.44
CA LEU A 137 -24.53 -12.48 5.98
C LEU A 137 -24.34 -13.07 4.57
N GLN A 138 -23.42 -12.48 3.81
CA GLN A 138 -23.13 -12.85 2.42
C GLN A 138 -21.61 -12.86 2.15
N HIS A 139 -21.13 -13.86 1.42
CA HIS A 139 -19.72 -14.00 1.02
C HIS A 139 -19.59 -14.27 -0.48
N HIS A 140 -18.92 -13.40 -1.20
CA HIS A 140 -18.85 -13.42 -2.66
C HIS A 140 -17.39 -13.41 -3.13
N SER A 141 -16.95 -14.48 -3.80
CA SER A 141 -15.58 -14.71 -4.22
C SER A 141 -14.60 -14.58 -3.06
N VAL A 142 -14.76 -15.45 -2.05
CA VAL A 142 -13.92 -15.44 -0.85
C VAL A 142 -13.15 -16.76 -0.74
N PHE A 143 -11.82 -16.65 -0.68
CA PHE A 143 -10.94 -17.78 -0.38
C PHE A 143 -10.67 -17.83 1.11
N MET A 144 -10.81 -19.00 1.72
CA MET A 144 -10.52 -19.20 3.13
C MET A 144 -9.61 -20.41 3.36
N ASP A 145 -8.55 -20.21 4.14
CA ASP A 145 -7.67 -21.27 4.60
C ASP A 145 -7.85 -21.51 6.10
N SER A 146 -8.34 -22.71 6.43
CA SER A 146 -8.63 -23.17 7.79
C SER A 146 -7.46 -23.90 8.45
N ALA A 147 -6.24 -23.79 7.91
CA ALA A 147 -5.05 -24.52 8.40
C ALA A 147 -5.27 -26.05 8.48
N GLY A 148 -6.10 -26.61 7.59
CA GLY A 148 -6.42 -28.03 7.55
C GLY A 148 -7.54 -28.48 8.49
N ASP A 149 -8.20 -27.55 9.20
CA ASP A 149 -9.45 -27.85 9.91
C ASP A 149 -10.56 -28.21 8.90
N THR A 150 -11.22 -29.33 9.18
CA THR A 150 -12.30 -29.89 8.36
C THR A 150 -13.70 -29.48 8.86
N SER A 151 -13.75 -28.75 9.99
CA SER A 151 -14.94 -28.22 10.63
C SER A 151 -14.85 -26.69 10.84
N PRO A 152 -14.60 -25.88 9.80
CA PRO A 152 -14.19 -24.48 9.93
C PRO A 152 -15.25 -23.50 10.48
N PHE A 153 -16.39 -23.99 10.95
CA PHE A 153 -17.50 -23.20 11.47
C PHE A 153 -17.75 -23.57 12.93
N LYS A 154 -17.66 -22.57 13.82
CA LYS A 154 -17.97 -22.68 15.24
C LYS A 154 -19.31 -22.02 15.53
N ALA A 155 -20.00 -22.60 16.49
CA ALA A 155 -21.33 -22.19 16.92
C ALA A 155 -21.39 -22.14 18.45
N ASP A 156 -22.18 -21.22 19.00
CA ASP A 156 -22.51 -21.24 20.44
C ASP A 156 -23.29 -22.52 20.78
N THR A 157 -22.90 -23.16 21.88
CA THR A 157 -23.48 -24.42 22.38
C THR A 157 -24.65 -24.21 23.33
N SER A 158 -25.08 -22.96 23.54
CA SER A 158 -26.30 -22.65 24.28
C SER A 158 -27.56 -23.14 23.56
N SER A 159 -28.62 -23.48 24.30
CA SER A 159 -29.85 -24.07 23.74
C SER A 159 -30.64 -23.15 22.79
N SER A 160 -30.27 -21.86 22.71
CA SER A 160 -30.84 -20.84 21.82
C SER A 160 -29.89 -20.43 20.69
N GLY A 161 -28.68 -20.98 20.65
CA GLY A 161 -27.65 -20.65 19.67
C GLY A 161 -27.86 -21.32 18.31
N VAL A 162 -27.16 -20.78 17.30
CA VAL A 162 -27.07 -21.41 15.97
C VAL A 162 -26.16 -22.64 16.04
N THR A 163 -26.46 -23.72 15.30
CA THR A 163 -25.50 -24.85 15.16
C THR A 163 -24.49 -24.60 14.06
N ALA A 164 -23.34 -25.29 14.10
CA ALA A 164 -22.30 -25.17 13.07
C ALA A 164 -22.84 -25.52 11.67
N GLU A 165 -23.69 -26.56 11.57
CA GLU A 165 -24.32 -26.97 10.32
C GLU A 165 -25.33 -25.92 9.81
N GLN A 166 -26.06 -25.27 10.71
CA GLN A 166 -26.99 -24.20 10.33
C GLN A 166 -26.23 -22.95 9.85
N LEU A 167 -25.12 -22.60 10.51
CA LEU A 167 -24.24 -21.52 10.09
C LEU A 167 -23.65 -21.80 8.71
N GLU A 168 -23.05 -22.98 8.52
CA GLU A 168 -22.47 -23.41 7.25
C GLU A 168 -23.51 -23.40 6.12
N ALA A 169 -24.69 -23.98 6.35
CA ALA A 169 -25.77 -24.00 5.37
C ALA A 169 -26.23 -22.59 5.00
N SER A 170 -26.36 -21.69 5.98
CA SER A 170 -26.77 -20.31 5.78
C SER A 170 -25.75 -19.52 4.95
N LEU A 171 -24.45 -19.67 5.25
CA LEU A 171 -23.38 -19.01 4.51
C LEU A 171 -23.32 -19.51 3.06
N LYS A 172 -23.39 -20.84 2.85
CA LYS A 172 -23.40 -21.44 1.51
C LYS A 172 -24.59 -21.00 0.67
N GLU A 173 -25.76 -20.81 1.29
CA GLU A 173 -26.97 -20.31 0.63
C GLU A 173 -26.81 -18.85 0.13
N ARG A 174 -26.05 -18.02 0.85
CA ARG A 174 -25.84 -16.60 0.55
C ARG A 174 -24.47 -16.29 -0.04
N ALA A 175 -23.75 -17.30 -0.52
CA ALA A 175 -22.44 -17.14 -1.10
C ALA A 175 -22.41 -17.31 -2.62
N THR A 176 -21.46 -16.65 -3.27
CA THR A 176 -21.02 -17.00 -4.62
C THR A 176 -19.54 -17.29 -4.58
N ASP A 177 -19.10 -18.50 -4.96
CA ASP A 177 -17.68 -18.89 -4.95
C ASP A 177 -16.97 -18.69 -3.59
N LEU A 178 -17.55 -19.27 -2.53
CA LEU A 178 -16.86 -19.47 -1.27
C LEU A 178 -15.96 -20.70 -1.40
N VAL A 179 -14.64 -20.47 -1.37
CA VAL A 179 -13.62 -21.51 -1.57
C VAL A 179 -12.90 -21.77 -0.25
N ILE A 180 -12.88 -23.02 0.19
CA ILE A 180 -12.09 -23.46 1.34
C ILE A 180 -10.95 -24.32 0.81
N GLY A 181 -9.71 -23.94 1.10
CA GLY A 181 -8.52 -24.63 0.60
C GLY A 181 -7.24 -24.16 1.28
N THR A 182 -6.11 -24.75 0.89
CA THR A 182 -4.80 -24.31 1.39
C THR A 182 -4.31 -23.13 0.56
N ASN A 183 -3.94 -22.05 1.24
CA ASN A 183 -3.47 -20.85 0.57
C ASN A 183 -2.10 -21.06 -0.10
N THR A 184 -1.83 -20.28 -1.13
CA THR A 184 -0.55 -20.26 -1.84
C THR A 184 0.09 -18.87 -1.83
N LEU A 185 -0.28 -18.03 -0.86
CA LEU A 185 0.11 -16.62 -0.83
C LEU A 185 1.62 -16.44 -0.95
N VAL A 186 2.03 -15.57 -1.86
CA VAL A 186 3.43 -15.19 -2.03
C VAL A 186 3.77 -14.09 -1.01
N GLY A 187 4.90 -14.25 -0.31
CA GLY A 187 5.29 -13.35 0.77
C GLY A 187 4.29 -13.28 1.92
N GLY A 188 3.38 -14.26 2.01
CA GLY A 188 2.34 -14.36 3.04
C GLY A 188 1.13 -13.45 2.85
N MET A 189 1.02 -12.68 1.76
CA MET A 189 -0.11 -11.76 1.55
C MET A 189 -0.47 -11.42 0.11
N PHE A 190 0.46 -11.62 -0.83
CA PHE A 190 0.20 -11.42 -2.25
C PHE A 190 -0.39 -12.70 -2.85
N LEU A 191 -1.16 -12.56 -3.93
CA LEU A 191 -1.84 -13.68 -4.57
C LEU A 191 -0.84 -14.75 -5.03
N GLY A 192 -1.16 -16.01 -4.75
CA GLY A 192 -0.57 -17.16 -5.41
C GLY A 192 -1.60 -17.89 -6.28
N ASP A 193 -1.18 -19.00 -6.87
CA ASP A 193 -1.97 -19.77 -7.84
C ASP A 193 -3.39 -20.12 -7.36
N ALA A 194 -3.56 -20.47 -6.08
CA ALA A 194 -4.85 -20.85 -5.50
C ALA A 194 -5.80 -19.66 -5.37
N GLU A 195 -5.31 -18.50 -4.94
CA GLU A 195 -6.11 -17.29 -4.80
C GLU A 195 -6.42 -16.67 -6.17
N GLU A 196 -5.44 -16.67 -7.09
CA GLU A 196 -5.63 -16.16 -8.46
C GLU A 196 -6.67 -16.98 -9.26
N ALA A 197 -6.87 -18.26 -8.90
CA ALA A 197 -7.89 -19.09 -9.53
C ALA A 197 -9.33 -18.68 -9.16
N VAL A 198 -9.53 -17.91 -8.08
CA VAL A 198 -10.86 -17.43 -7.67
C VAL A 198 -11.26 -16.22 -8.51
N THR A 199 -12.32 -16.38 -9.30
CA THR A 199 -12.83 -15.28 -10.14
C THR A 199 -13.48 -14.19 -9.27
N SER A 200 -13.07 -12.95 -9.45
CA SER A 200 -13.69 -11.78 -8.80
C SER A 200 -15.20 -11.70 -9.05
N SER A 201 -15.95 -11.34 -8.01
CA SER A 201 -17.39 -11.06 -8.04
C SER A 201 -17.75 -9.79 -8.81
N PHE A 202 -16.75 -8.96 -9.17
CA PHE A 202 -16.94 -7.80 -10.03
C PHE A 202 -16.80 -8.13 -11.53
N ASN A 203 -16.50 -9.39 -11.89
CA ASN A 203 -16.39 -9.82 -13.28
C ASN A 203 -17.74 -10.24 -13.88
N GLY A 204 -18.24 -9.46 -14.84
CA GLY A 204 -19.31 -9.86 -15.77
C GLY A 204 -20.49 -10.58 -15.12
N ASP A 205 -20.65 -11.87 -15.43
CA ASP A 205 -21.75 -12.70 -14.94
C ASP A 205 -21.72 -12.89 -13.41
N LYS A 206 -20.55 -12.84 -12.77
CA LYS A 206 -20.44 -12.96 -11.31
C LYS A 206 -21.10 -11.80 -10.57
N VAL A 207 -21.10 -10.59 -11.16
CA VAL A 207 -21.87 -9.45 -10.64
C VAL A 207 -23.34 -9.81 -10.56
N GLN A 208 -23.86 -10.47 -11.59
CA GLN A 208 -25.28 -10.82 -11.65
C GLN A 208 -25.64 -11.86 -10.59
N SER A 209 -24.78 -12.88 -10.42
CA SER A 209 -24.94 -13.87 -9.36
C SER A 209 -24.91 -13.24 -7.98
N MET A 210 -23.91 -12.40 -7.67
CA MET A 210 -23.80 -11.70 -6.40
C MET A 210 -25.03 -10.82 -6.12
N CYS A 211 -25.39 -9.94 -7.07
CA CYS A 211 -26.50 -8.99 -6.89
C CYS A 211 -27.88 -9.66 -6.81
N ALA A 212 -28.03 -10.88 -7.30
CA ALA A 212 -29.28 -11.65 -7.21
C ALA A 212 -29.43 -12.40 -5.89
N VAL A 213 -28.39 -12.49 -5.05
CA VAL A 213 -28.46 -13.15 -3.73
C VAL A 213 -29.18 -12.25 -2.73
N GLY A 214 -30.24 -12.77 -2.12
CA GLY A 214 -30.98 -12.08 -1.06
C GLY A 214 -32.47 -12.47 -1.03
N PRO A 215 -33.27 -11.83 -0.16
CA PRO A 215 -34.72 -12.00 -0.14
C PRO A 215 -35.45 -11.16 -1.22
N HIS A 216 -34.75 -10.27 -1.92
CA HIS A 216 -35.34 -9.43 -2.97
C HIS A 216 -35.60 -10.19 -4.26
N ALA A 217 -36.57 -9.71 -5.06
CA ALA A 217 -36.84 -10.27 -6.37
C ALA A 217 -35.68 -9.97 -7.35
N SER A 218 -35.35 -10.94 -8.20
CA SER A 218 -34.37 -10.72 -9.28
C SER A 218 -34.76 -9.51 -10.14
N GLY A 219 -33.77 -8.69 -10.48
CA GLY A 219 -33.95 -7.39 -11.15
C GLY A 219 -34.23 -6.20 -10.21
N THR A 220 -34.38 -6.42 -8.90
CA THR A 220 -34.62 -5.34 -7.93
C THR A 220 -33.31 -4.70 -7.49
N PRO A 221 -33.14 -3.36 -7.60
CA PRO A 221 -31.98 -2.66 -7.05
C PRO A 221 -31.81 -2.86 -5.54
N THR A 222 -30.56 -2.88 -5.08
CA THR A 222 -30.18 -2.98 -3.66
C THR A 222 -29.08 -1.98 -3.34
N ASP A 223 -28.72 -1.78 -2.06
CA ASP A 223 -27.60 -0.91 -1.71
C ASP A 223 -26.25 -1.37 -2.29
N LEU A 224 -26.06 -2.68 -2.47
CA LEU A 224 -24.87 -3.22 -3.13
C LEU A 224 -24.91 -3.00 -4.64
N CYS A 225 -26.09 -3.12 -5.24
CA CYS A 225 -26.32 -3.02 -6.67
C CYS A 225 -27.45 -2.01 -6.95
N PRO A 226 -27.18 -0.71 -6.81
CA PRO A 226 -28.21 0.34 -6.78
C PRO A 226 -28.86 0.59 -8.14
N THR A 227 -28.42 -0.09 -9.20
CA THR A 227 -29.01 0.03 -10.54
C THR A 227 -29.15 -1.34 -11.19
N TYR A 228 -30.32 -1.57 -11.80
CA TYR A 228 -30.57 -2.68 -12.72
C TYR A 228 -30.96 -2.11 -14.09
N SER A 229 -30.16 -2.43 -15.12
CA SER A 229 -30.45 -2.06 -16.50
C SER A 229 -31.45 -3.04 -17.07
N SER A 230 -32.72 -2.66 -17.18
CA SER A 230 -33.75 -3.49 -17.82
C SER A 230 -33.53 -3.73 -19.31
N LYS A 231 -32.75 -2.86 -19.98
CA LYS A 231 -32.38 -3.02 -21.38
C LYS A 231 -31.28 -4.07 -21.57
N GLU A 232 -30.32 -4.11 -20.65
CA GLU A 232 -29.19 -5.04 -20.70
C GLU A 232 -29.39 -6.25 -19.77
N GLU A 233 -30.56 -6.31 -19.12
CA GLU A 233 -30.98 -7.31 -18.13
C GLU A 233 -29.93 -7.59 -17.04
N ARG A 234 -29.23 -6.54 -16.60
CA ARG A 234 -28.07 -6.69 -15.69
C ARG A 234 -28.01 -5.65 -14.58
N TYR A 235 -27.51 -6.07 -13.43
CA TYR A 235 -27.12 -5.26 -12.30
C TYR A 235 -25.83 -4.47 -12.56
N ILE A 236 -25.74 -3.33 -11.88
CA ILE A 236 -24.56 -2.48 -11.78
C ILE A 236 -24.25 -2.33 -10.29
N VAL A 237 -23.05 -2.78 -9.90
CA VAL A 237 -22.54 -2.64 -8.53
C VAL A 237 -22.35 -1.16 -8.20
N ASP A 238 -22.52 -0.81 -6.93
CA ASP A 238 -22.24 0.53 -6.43
C ASP A 238 -20.86 1.03 -6.85
N THR A 239 -20.83 2.16 -7.54
CA THR A 239 -19.62 2.72 -8.16
C THR A 239 -18.63 3.31 -7.15
N TRP A 240 -18.97 3.33 -5.87
CA TRP A 240 -18.00 3.62 -4.82
C TRP A 240 -16.91 2.54 -4.79
N PHE A 241 -17.26 1.27 -5.06
CA PHE A 241 -16.27 0.20 -5.23
C PHE A 241 -15.55 0.35 -6.56
N SER A 242 -14.21 0.32 -6.51
CA SER A 242 -13.38 0.17 -7.71
C SER A 242 -13.49 -1.28 -8.18
N ALA A 243 -14.01 -1.52 -9.38
CA ALA A 243 -14.09 -2.89 -9.91
C ALA A 243 -12.68 -3.46 -10.13
N THR A 244 -12.40 -4.63 -9.54
CA THR A 244 -11.18 -5.42 -9.71
C THR A 244 -11.52 -6.73 -10.38
N ASP A 245 -10.61 -7.26 -11.19
CA ASP A 245 -10.73 -8.60 -11.79
C ASP A 245 -10.13 -9.71 -10.91
N TYR A 246 -9.64 -9.37 -9.72
CA TYR A 246 -9.01 -10.25 -8.73
C TYR A 246 -9.68 -10.18 -7.33
N ILE A 247 -9.42 -11.19 -6.50
CA ILE A 247 -9.74 -11.21 -5.06
C ILE A 247 -8.55 -10.72 -4.21
N GLY A 248 -8.79 -10.38 -2.94
CA GLY A 248 -7.74 -9.87 -2.04
C GLY A 248 -7.49 -8.38 -2.20
N ALA A 249 -6.65 -7.83 -1.31
CA ALA A 249 -6.32 -6.41 -1.25
C ALA A 249 -5.27 -5.96 -2.28
N PHE A 250 -4.53 -6.89 -2.90
CA PHE A 250 -3.43 -6.63 -3.82
C PHE A 250 -3.71 -7.28 -5.18
N SER A 251 -3.32 -6.61 -6.27
CA SER A 251 -3.52 -7.11 -7.64
C SER A 251 -2.59 -8.27 -7.99
N PRO A 252 -2.90 -9.10 -8.99
CA PRO A 252 -2.00 -10.13 -9.51
C PRO A 252 -0.63 -9.56 -9.87
N GLY A 253 0.43 -10.31 -9.55
CA GLY A 253 1.82 -9.87 -9.74
C GLY A 253 2.29 -8.76 -8.79
N SER A 254 1.52 -8.43 -7.75
CA SER A 254 2.00 -7.51 -6.71
C SER A 254 3.14 -8.14 -5.90
N ASP A 255 4.12 -7.31 -5.55
CA ASP A 255 5.24 -7.62 -4.66
C ASP A 255 5.51 -6.42 -3.75
N ILE A 256 6.59 -6.48 -2.96
CA ILE A 256 6.97 -5.38 -2.04
C ILE A 256 7.31 -4.07 -2.76
N GLU A 257 7.70 -4.10 -4.03
CA GLU A 257 8.17 -2.93 -4.80
C GLU A 257 7.04 -2.23 -5.56
N ASN A 258 5.97 -2.94 -5.94
CA ASN A 258 4.98 -2.45 -6.90
C ASN A 258 3.53 -2.35 -6.37
N ASN A 259 3.33 -2.42 -5.05
CA ASN A 259 2.01 -2.40 -4.43
C ASN A 259 1.65 -1.04 -3.77
N TRP A 260 0.35 -0.82 -3.50
CA TRP A 260 -0.16 0.46 -2.96
C TRP A 260 0.20 0.72 -1.48
N ALA A 261 0.57 -0.32 -0.73
CA ALA A 261 0.94 -0.23 0.67
C ALA A 261 2.44 0.02 0.87
N SER A 262 3.27 -0.11 -0.18
CA SER A 262 4.73 0.04 -0.06
C SER A 262 5.17 1.49 0.24
N GLY A 263 6.30 1.63 0.92
CA GLY A 263 6.98 2.91 1.16
C GLY A 263 6.43 3.78 2.29
N TRP A 264 5.19 3.56 2.75
CA TRP A 264 4.58 4.35 3.82
C TRP A 264 4.12 3.54 5.04
N THR A 265 3.91 2.22 4.90
CA THR A 265 3.45 1.38 6.00
C THR A 265 4.56 0.97 6.95
N ILE A 266 4.21 0.76 8.21
CA ILE A 266 5.10 0.30 9.28
C ILE A 266 4.75 -1.14 9.65
N GLY A 267 5.73 -2.04 9.76
CA GLY A 267 5.53 -3.41 10.25
C GLY A 267 4.73 -4.35 9.32
N LEU A 268 4.16 -3.86 8.22
CA LEU A 268 3.45 -4.69 7.26
C LEU A 268 4.42 -5.55 6.44
N PHE A 269 5.40 -4.89 5.84
CA PHE A 269 6.49 -5.49 5.08
C PHE A 269 7.79 -5.51 5.89
N THR A 270 8.70 -6.40 5.51
CA THR A 270 10.07 -6.39 6.02
C THR A 270 10.70 -5.04 5.70
N ALA A 271 11.22 -4.35 6.73
CA ALA A 271 11.94 -3.10 6.52
C ALA A 271 13.15 -3.36 5.61
N PRO A 272 13.39 -2.52 4.59
CA PRO A 272 14.50 -2.71 3.68
C PRO A 272 15.84 -2.56 4.41
N GLU A 273 16.83 -3.33 3.99
CA GLU A 273 18.21 -3.09 4.38
C GLU A 273 18.78 -1.87 3.65
N CYS A 274 19.85 -1.29 4.18
CA CYS A 274 20.60 -0.29 3.44
C CYS A 274 21.21 -0.93 2.18
N PRO A 275 20.99 -0.37 0.98
CA PRO A 275 21.47 -0.97 -0.27
C PRO A 275 23.00 -0.98 -0.30
N ALA A 276 23.57 -1.96 -1.02
CA ALA A 276 25.01 -2.02 -1.25
C ALA A 276 25.54 -0.69 -1.81
N GLY A 277 26.70 -0.23 -1.31
CA GLY A 277 27.23 1.11 -1.60
C GLY A 277 26.77 2.20 -0.62
N THR A 278 25.94 1.86 0.37
CA THR A 278 25.60 2.74 1.50
C THR A 278 26.00 2.09 2.83
N LEU A 279 26.05 2.90 3.90
CA LEU A 279 26.37 2.42 5.25
C LEU A 279 25.22 2.75 6.20
N GLU A 280 24.68 1.75 6.89
CA GLU A 280 23.73 2.00 7.98
C GLU A 280 24.42 2.78 9.10
N SER A 281 23.93 3.98 9.41
CA SER A 281 24.54 4.87 10.40
C SER A 281 23.74 5.00 11.70
N GLU A 282 22.41 5.00 11.61
CA GLU A 282 21.51 5.13 12.78
C GLU A 282 20.07 4.75 12.41
N VAL A 283 19.16 4.82 13.39
CA VAL A 283 17.71 4.76 13.19
C VAL A 283 17.11 6.12 13.53
N LEU A 284 16.39 6.72 12.58
CA LEU A 284 15.73 8.01 12.72
C LEU A 284 14.21 7.83 12.51
N LEU A 285 13.42 8.19 13.51
CA LEU A 285 11.95 8.07 13.49
C LEU A 285 11.47 6.67 13.05
N GLY A 286 12.15 5.62 13.53
CA GLY A 286 11.82 4.22 13.22
C GLY A 286 12.28 3.71 11.85
N LYS A 287 12.99 4.52 11.05
CA LYS A 287 13.57 4.12 9.76
C LYS A 287 15.10 4.07 9.84
N LYS A 288 15.73 3.12 9.14
CA LYS A 288 17.19 3.09 9.00
C LYS A 288 17.67 4.31 8.22
N VAL A 289 18.82 4.85 8.62
CA VAL A 289 19.54 5.89 7.90
C VAL A 289 20.72 5.25 7.18
N CYS A 290 20.71 5.32 5.86
CA CYS A 290 21.74 4.81 4.98
C CYS A 290 22.61 5.98 4.49
N SER A 291 23.82 6.09 5.02
CA SER A 291 24.77 7.14 4.67
C SER A 291 25.43 6.89 3.31
N LEU A 292 25.52 7.96 2.53
CA LEU A 292 26.17 8.08 1.23
C LEU A 292 27.37 9.02 1.40
N SER A 293 28.54 8.64 0.89
CA SER A 293 29.74 9.47 0.95
C SER A 293 30.66 9.21 -0.24
N GLY A 294 31.47 10.21 -0.59
CA GLY A 294 32.52 10.08 -1.61
C GLY A 294 31.99 9.79 -3.02
N GLU A 295 32.71 8.97 -3.77
CA GLU A 295 32.39 8.63 -5.16
C GLU A 295 31.63 7.30 -5.24
N VAL A 296 30.44 7.32 -5.84
CA VAL A 296 29.62 6.14 -6.14
C VAL A 296 29.94 5.69 -7.56
N THR A 297 30.81 4.69 -7.69
CA THR A 297 31.34 4.23 -9.00
C THR A 297 30.59 3.05 -9.62
N GLU A 298 29.52 2.60 -8.98
CA GLU A 298 28.65 1.52 -9.46
C GLU A 298 27.20 2.00 -9.47
N ASP A 299 26.35 1.32 -10.23
CA ASP A 299 24.91 1.62 -10.24
C ASP A 299 24.34 1.41 -8.83
N LEU A 300 23.64 2.43 -8.34
CA LEU A 300 23.08 2.47 -7.00
C LEU A 300 21.58 2.71 -7.07
N ARG A 301 20.82 1.89 -6.35
CA ARG A 301 19.37 2.06 -6.19
C ARG A 301 19.05 2.38 -4.74
N LEU A 302 18.45 3.54 -4.51
CA LEU A 302 17.89 3.94 -3.22
C LEU A 302 16.44 3.45 -3.15
N VAL A 303 16.16 2.60 -2.18
CA VAL A 303 14.87 1.94 -1.99
C VAL A 303 14.00 2.68 -0.98
N ALA A 304 12.68 2.70 -1.22
CA ALA A 304 11.73 3.33 -0.31
C ALA A 304 11.71 2.63 1.06
N GLY A 305 11.49 3.37 2.15
CA GLY A 305 11.46 2.84 3.52
C GLY A 305 12.70 3.18 4.36
N ASN A 306 13.80 3.60 3.73
CA ASN A 306 14.99 4.14 4.39
C ASN A 306 15.04 5.68 4.29
N TYR A 307 15.78 6.30 5.21
CA TYR A 307 16.32 7.65 5.02
C TYR A 307 17.73 7.55 4.44
N TYR A 308 18.10 8.48 3.56
CA TYR A 308 19.43 8.52 2.97
C TYR A 308 20.17 9.79 3.36
N LYS A 309 21.28 9.65 4.08
CA LYS A 309 22.08 10.79 4.54
C LYS A 309 23.21 11.07 3.55
N LEU A 310 23.37 12.31 3.12
CA LEU A 310 24.56 12.77 2.41
C LEU A 310 25.62 13.17 3.45
N ASP A 311 26.81 12.57 3.37
CA ASP A 311 27.97 12.90 4.21
C ASP A 311 29.04 13.58 3.35
N GLY A 312 29.01 14.91 3.35
CA GLY A 312 29.78 15.77 2.47
C GLY A 312 29.34 15.71 1.00
N LYS A 313 30.31 15.85 0.10
CA LYS A 313 30.09 15.69 -1.35
C LYS A 313 29.90 14.21 -1.69
N VAL A 314 28.73 13.88 -2.24
CA VAL A 314 28.44 12.57 -2.84
C VAL A 314 28.45 12.72 -4.36
N ALA A 315 29.39 12.07 -5.04
CA ALA A 315 29.54 12.12 -6.48
C ALA A 315 29.06 10.81 -7.12
N ILE A 316 28.06 10.87 -8.00
CA ILE A 316 27.63 9.72 -8.80
C ILE A 316 28.52 9.63 -10.04
N GLY A 317 29.30 8.57 -10.09
CA GLY A 317 30.35 8.33 -11.06
C GLY A 317 31.59 9.22 -10.87
N LYS A 318 32.48 9.13 -11.85
CA LYS A 318 33.64 10.00 -12.03
C LYS A 318 33.55 10.62 -13.41
N ASP A 319 33.88 11.90 -13.51
CA ASP A 319 33.82 12.67 -14.76
C ASP A 319 34.34 11.88 -15.97
N MET A 320 33.44 11.57 -16.90
CA MET A 320 33.76 10.88 -18.16
C MET A 320 34.34 11.83 -19.22
N GLY A 321 34.53 13.12 -18.90
CA GLY A 321 35.04 14.13 -19.81
C GLY A 321 33.97 14.69 -20.74
N ALA A 322 34.38 15.57 -21.64
CA ALA A 322 33.46 16.23 -22.57
C ALA A 322 32.86 15.31 -23.64
N ASP A 323 33.52 14.22 -23.98
CA ASP A 323 33.12 13.28 -25.05
C ASP A 323 32.84 11.86 -24.54
N GLY A 324 32.88 11.64 -23.22
CA GLY A 324 32.63 10.34 -22.60
C GLY A 324 33.82 9.39 -22.57
N THR A 325 35.04 9.83 -22.93
CA THR A 325 36.20 8.94 -23.07
C THR A 325 37.37 9.24 -22.12
N LYS A 326 37.17 10.11 -21.11
CA LYS A 326 38.24 10.50 -20.18
C LYS A 326 38.84 9.29 -19.46
N ALA A 327 40.16 9.16 -19.52
CA ALA A 327 40.89 8.11 -18.81
C ALA A 327 40.64 8.21 -17.29
N GLY A 328 40.23 7.09 -16.68
CA GLY A 328 39.88 7.04 -15.26
C GLY A 328 38.48 7.57 -14.91
N GLY A 329 37.70 8.02 -15.91
CA GLY A 329 36.26 8.28 -15.76
C GLY A 329 35.48 7.00 -15.50
N VAL A 330 34.36 7.12 -14.78
CA VAL A 330 33.47 6.00 -14.46
C VAL A 330 32.03 6.47 -14.56
N SER A 331 31.25 5.87 -15.45
CA SER A 331 29.80 6.06 -15.51
C SER A 331 29.12 5.28 -14.40
N ALA A 332 28.18 5.90 -13.71
CA ALA A 332 27.27 5.21 -12.77
C ALA A 332 25.85 5.78 -12.89
N LYS A 333 24.86 4.97 -12.52
CA LYS A 333 23.46 5.38 -12.47
C LYS A 333 22.93 5.37 -11.04
N LEU A 334 22.40 6.50 -10.59
CA LEU A 334 21.63 6.60 -9.35
C LEU A 334 20.13 6.47 -9.65
N THR A 335 19.49 5.40 -9.18
CA THR A 335 18.04 5.22 -9.25
C THR A 335 17.43 5.49 -7.89
N ILE A 336 16.38 6.33 -7.82
CA ILE A 336 15.71 6.71 -6.58
C ILE A 336 14.23 6.32 -6.70
N GLU A 337 13.78 5.44 -5.81
CA GLU A 337 12.38 4.99 -5.78
C GLU A 337 11.41 6.06 -5.28
N PRO A 338 10.12 5.99 -5.67
CA PRO A 338 9.08 6.85 -5.10
C PRO A 338 9.06 6.82 -3.57
N GLY A 339 8.87 7.97 -2.92
CA GLY A 339 8.77 8.08 -1.46
C GLY A 339 10.11 8.09 -0.71
N VAL A 340 11.25 7.98 -1.41
CA VAL A 340 12.57 8.10 -0.79
C VAL A 340 12.80 9.53 -0.29
N THR A 341 13.38 9.64 0.91
CA THR A 341 13.86 10.91 1.47
C THR A 341 15.38 10.90 1.60
N ILE A 342 16.03 11.87 0.97
CA ILE A 342 17.47 12.13 1.06
C ILE A 342 17.67 13.40 1.90
N PHE A 343 18.66 13.42 2.79
CA PHE A 343 18.93 14.60 3.60
C PHE A 343 20.41 14.88 3.82
N GLY A 344 20.74 16.15 4.01
CA GLY A 344 22.03 16.62 4.55
C GLY A 344 21.91 17.11 5.99
N GLU A 345 23.05 17.28 6.67
CA GLU A 345 23.13 17.83 8.03
C GLU A 345 23.78 19.22 8.05
N SER A 346 24.39 19.63 6.93
CA SER A 346 25.02 20.93 6.74
C SER A 346 24.98 21.36 5.28
N GLY A 347 25.15 22.65 5.02
CA GLY A 347 25.31 23.19 3.66
C GLY A 347 26.50 22.62 2.86
N ASN A 348 27.38 21.82 3.47
CA ASN A 348 28.46 21.12 2.79
C ASN A 348 28.07 19.71 2.31
N ASP A 349 26.84 19.25 2.59
CA ASP A 349 26.33 17.95 2.21
C ASP A 349 25.48 18.07 0.94
N TYR A 350 25.99 17.59 -0.19
CA TYR A 350 25.36 17.77 -1.49
C TYR A 350 25.61 16.59 -2.43
N LEU A 351 24.68 16.40 -3.35
CA LEU A 351 24.71 15.33 -4.33
C LEU A 351 25.11 15.90 -5.69
N VAL A 352 26.10 15.30 -6.33
CA VAL A 352 26.57 15.69 -7.67
C VAL A 352 26.47 14.49 -8.60
N VAL A 353 25.75 14.63 -9.70
CA VAL A 353 25.78 13.67 -10.81
C VAL A 353 26.89 14.09 -11.77
N MET A 354 27.95 13.30 -11.85
CA MET A 354 29.11 13.63 -12.67
C MET A 354 28.80 13.47 -14.16
N ARG A 355 29.53 14.19 -15.01
CA ARG A 355 29.44 14.04 -16.47
C ARG A 355 29.57 12.58 -16.90
N GLY A 356 28.61 12.13 -17.70
CA GLY A 356 28.52 10.76 -18.20
C GLY A 356 27.95 9.77 -17.19
N SER A 357 27.34 10.25 -16.12
CA SER A 357 26.53 9.49 -15.16
C SER A 357 25.08 9.98 -15.18
N ASP A 358 24.17 9.16 -14.66
CA ASP A 358 22.73 9.40 -14.77
C ASP A 358 22.04 9.39 -13.41
N ILE A 359 20.99 10.21 -13.27
CA ILE A 359 20.03 10.13 -12.16
C ILE A 359 18.63 9.75 -12.67
N TYR A 360 17.99 8.77 -12.04
CA TYR A 360 16.63 8.35 -12.34
C TYR A 360 15.78 8.47 -11.08
N ALA A 361 15.18 9.66 -10.88
CA ALA A 361 14.36 9.98 -9.71
C ALA A 361 12.90 10.22 -10.15
N VAL A 362 12.10 9.15 -10.16
CA VAL A 362 10.73 9.18 -10.68
C VAL A 362 9.76 8.81 -9.56
N GLY A 363 9.38 9.80 -8.76
CA GLY A 363 8.34 9.67 -7.75
C GLY A 363 6.93 9.68 -8.34
N THR A 364 5.93 9.74 -7.46
CA THR A 364 4.51 9.89 -7.82
C THR A 364 3.87 11.00 -6.97
N SER A 365 2.68 11.47 -7.35
CA SER A 365 1.95 12.46 -6.53
C SER A 365 1.60 11.95 -5.13
N SER A 366 1.45 10.63 -4.95
CA SER A 366 1.18 9.99 -3.66
C SER A 366 2.46 9.58 -2.90
N ALA A 367 3.60 9.52 -3.58
CA ALA A 367 4.90 9.18 -3.01
C ALA A 367 6.01 9.98 -3.72
N PRO A 368 6.11 11.30 -3.47
CA PRO A 368 7.16 12.12 -4.03
C PRO A 368 8.52 11.74 -3.43
N ILE A 369 9.59 11.99 -4.16
CA ILE A 369 10.96 11.95 -3.64
C ILE A 369 11.20 13.28 -2.93
N ILE A 370 11.85 13.27 -1.76
CA ILE A 370 12.13 14.49 -1.00
C ILE A 370 13.64 14.61 -0.77
N MET A 371 14.21 15.77 -1.09
CA MET A 371 15.60 16.11 -0.74
C MET A 371 15.62 17.31 0.22
N THR A 372 16.17 17.14 1.42
CA THR A 372 15.95 18.09 2.52
C THR A 372 17.09 18.15 3.55
N GLY A 373 16.90 18.87 4.66
CA GLY A 373 17.80 18.85 5.82
C GLY A 373 17.27 18.00 6.98
N ARG A 374 18.15 17.53 7.87
CA ARG A 374 17.75 16.78 9.08
C ARG A 374 16.71 17.52 9.94
N GLN A 375 16.85 18.85 10.05
CA GLN A 375 15.93 19.67 10.86
C GLN A 375 14.51 19.68 10.30
N ASP A 376 14.32 19.60 8.98
CA ASP A 376 12.99 19.48 8.38
C ASP A 376 12.33 18.14 8.74
N ILE A 377 13.11 17.05 8.74
CA ILE A 377 12.63 15.70 9.12
C ILE A 377 12.18 15.68 10.59
N LEU A 378 12.90 16.39 11.46
CA LEU A 378 12.58 16.47 12.90
C LEU A 378 11.46 17.48 13.21
N GLY A 379 10.99 18.26 12.23
CA GLY A 379 10.03 19.33 12.46
C GLY A 379 10.60 20.53 13.24
N GLU A 380 11.92 20.71 13.18
CA GLU A 380 12.67 21.77 13.88
C GLU A 380 12.91 23.00 12.99
N ALA A 381 12.75 22.84 11.67
CA ALA A 381 12.93 23.91 10.69
C ALA A 381 11.69 24.81 10.58
N ASP A 382 11.91 26.12 10.47
CA ASP A 382 10.87 27.09 10.17
C ASP A 382 10.86 27.42 8.67
N ILE A 383 9.70 27.29 8.03
CA ILE A 383 9.55 27.45 6.58
C ILE A 383 9.94 28.84 6.06
N VAL A 384 9.92 29.87 6.92
CA VAL A 384 10.21 31.25 6.52
C VAL A 384 11.67 31.61 6.73
N ASN A 385 12.28 31.11 7.82
CA ASN A 385 13.57 31.60 8.31
C ASN A 385 14.71 30.59 8.18
N THR A 386 14.42 29.30 7.98
CA THR A 386 15.45 28.26 7.89
C THR A 386 15.88 28.03 6.43
N ARG A 387 17.20 28.00 6.20
CA ARG A 387 17.82 27.69 4.90
C ARG A 387 19.24 27.16 5.09
N GLY A 388 19.80 26.54 4.04
CA GLY A 388 21.20 26.09 4.03
C GLY A 388 21.45 24.84 4.89
N LEU A 389 20.41 24.03 5.10
CA LEU A 389 20.50 22.77 5.85
C LEU A 389 21.21 21.65 5.07
N TRP A 390 21.31 21.80 3.75
CA TRP A 390 22.04 20.93 2.84
C TRP A 390 22.48 21.74 1.61
N GLY A 391 23.46 21.24 0.85
CA GLY A 391 24.13 21.97 -0.24
C GLY A 391 23.46 21.83 -1.61
N GLY A 392 22.45 20.97 -1.75
CA GLY A 392 21.62 20.86 -2.96
C GLY A 392 21.97 19.68 -3.88
N LEU A 393 21.28 19.65 -5.02
CA LEU A 393 21.49 18.69 -6.11
C LEU A 393 22.17 19.40 -7.28
N VAL A 394 23.28 18.84 -7.74
CA VAL A 394 24.05 19.31 -8.89
C VAL A 394 24.04 18.22 -9.96
N ILE A 395 23.68 18.56 -11.20
CA ILE A 395 23.67 17.63 -12.34
C ILE A 395 24.59 18.20 -13.42
N LEU A 396 25.66 17.48 -13.72
CA LEU A 396 26.68 17.91 -14.67
C LEU A 396 26.49 17.17 -16.00
N GLY A 397 25.88 17.83 -16.98
CA GLY A 397 25.73 17.26 -18.31
C GLY A 397 26.99 17.35 -19.18
N GLN A 398 27.06 16.45 -20.17
CA GLN A 398 28.03 16.40 -21.26
C GLN A 398 27.51 17.06 -22.55
N ALA A 399 26.32 17.65 -22.51
CA ALA A 399 25.80 18.44 -23.62
C ALA A 399 26.55 19.79 -23.75
N PRO A 400 26.67 20.36 -24.95
CA PRO A 400 27.30 21.66 -25.16
C PRO A 400 26.66 22.78 -24.32
N ILE A 401 27.49 23.55 -23.62
CA ILE A 401 27.08 24.75 -22.90
C ILE A 401 27.31 26.01 -23.73
N ASN A 402 26.70 27.14 -23.33
CA ASN A 402 26.87 28.42 -24.02
C ASN A 402 28.05 29.25 -23.48
N LYS A 403 28.84 28.71 -22.54
CA LYS A 403 29.98 29.37 -21.89
C LYS A 403 31.25 28.54 -22.03
N CYS A 404 31.82 28.56 -23.24
CA CYS A 404 33.07 27.86 -23.58
C CYS A 404 34.30 28.78 -23.48
N SER A 405 35.49 28.21 -23.68
CA SER A 405 36.67 28.99 -24.05
C SER A 405 36.60 29.42 -25.53
N PHE A 406 37.18 30.57 -25.88
CA PHE A 406 37.14 31.12 -27.23
C PHE A 406 38.52 31.63 -27.66
N THR A 407 38.94 31.38 -28.91
CA THR A 407 40.17 31.97 -29.46
C THR A 407 40.02 33.46 -29.72
N ASN A 408 38.79 33.89 -30.03
CA ASN A 408 38.37 35.27 -30.10
C ASN A 408 36.98 35.42 -29.46
N ALA A 409 36.84 36.35 -28.52
CA ALA A 409 35.57 36.62 -27.87
C ALA A 409 34.51 37.07 -28.90
N GLY A 410 33.28 36.62 -28.70
CA GLY A 410 32.12 37.13 -29.42
C GLY A 410 31.76 38.56 -29.01
N THR A 411 30.90 39.19 -29.80
CA THR A 411 30.19 40.42 -29.41
C THR A 411 28.77 40.08 -28.96
N ALA A 412 27.97 41.08 -28.60
CA ALA A 412 26.54 40.89 -28.32
C ALA A 412 25.76 40.29 -29.53
N THR A 413 26.30 40.38 -30.75
CA THR A 413 25.62 39.97 -31.99
C THR A 413 26.38 38.95 -32.81
N THR A 414 27.57 38.51 -32.38
CA THR A 414 28.41 37.59 -33.14
C THR A 414 29.06 36.60 -32.19
N ALA A 415 28.86 35.30 -32.43
CA ALA A 415 29.55 34.26 -31.68
C ALA A 415 31.07 34.34 -31.91
N GLY A 416 31.84 34.14 -30.84
CA GLY A 416 33.28 33.93 -30.96
C GLY A 416 33.59 32.57 -31.59
N THR A 417 34.85 32.32 -31.93
CA THR A 417 35.27 30.97 -32.35
C THR A 417 35.49 30.12 -31.11
N ARG A 418 34.58 29.19 -30.88
CA ARG A 418 34.61 28.24 -29.76
C ARG A 418 35.89 27.39 -29.81
N ILE A 419 36.47 27.12 -28.64
CA ILE A 419 37.51 26.12 -28.44
C ILE A 419 36.83 24.85 -27.91
N ASP A 420 37.12 23.72 -28.55
CA ASP A 420 36.64 22.41 -28.14
C ASP A 420 37.66 21.74 -27.18
N PRO A 421 37.21 21.03 -26.14
CA PRO A 421 35.80 20.87 -25.76
C PRO A 421 35.21 22.12 -25.10
N CYS A 422 33.91 22.33 -25.31
CA CYS A 422 33.15 23.37 -24.64
C CYS A 422 32.76 22.94 -23.22
N GLU A 423 33.60 23.28 -22.26
CA GLU A 423 33.41 22.92 -20.87
C GLU A 423 33.77 24.06 -19.90
N LYS A 424 33.27 23.98 -18.67
CA LYS A 424 33.51 25.00 -17.63
C LYS A 424 33.44 24.39 -16.24
N GLU A 425 34.24 24.91 -15.32
CA GLU A 425 34.09 24.61 -13.90
C GLU A 425 32.71 25.05 -13.38
N VAL A 426 32.05 24.20 -12.60
CA VAL A 426 30.68 24.42 -12.11
C VAL A 426 30.65 25.26 -10.83
N GLU A 427 29.61 26.07 -10.68
CA GLU A 427 29.28 26.74 -9.42
C GLU A 427 28.54 25.75 -8.51
N GLY A 428 29.00 25.58 -7.26
CA GLY A 428 28.37 24.67 -6.29
C GLY A 428 29.02 23.29 -6.15
N SER A 429 30.04 22.96 -6.97
CA SER A 429 30.92 21.82 -6.74
C SER A 429 32.35 22.14 -7.19
N ALA A 430 33.18 22.59 -6.25
CA ALA A 430 34.53 23.07 -6.54
C ALA A 430 35.38 21.96 -7.19
N GLY A 431 36.05 22.30 -8.30
CA GLY A 431 36.91 21.36 -9.05
C GLY A 431 36.19 20.45 -10.05
N ASP A 432 34.85 20.47 -10.11
CA ASP A 432 34.10 19.69 -11.11
C ASP A 432 33.81 20.51 -12.38
N THR A 433 33.63 19.80 -13.49
CA THR A 433 33.42 20.40 -14.81
C THR A 433 32.06 20.00 -15.39
N MET A 434 31.35 20.96 -15.98
CA MET A 434 30.13 20.77 -16.75
C MET A 434 30.36 21.05 -18.25
N GLY A 435 29.45 20.57 -19.09
CA GLY A 435 29.48 20.76 -20.53
C GLY A 435 30.27 19.69 -21.26
N GLY A 436 30.09 19.64 -22.57
CA GLY A 436 30.81 18.70 -23.43
C GLY A 436 30.34 18.78 -24.88
N GLU A 437 30.55 17.69 -25.61
CA GLU A 437 30.27 17.61 -27.06
C GLU A 437 29.16 16.62 -27.41
N ILE A 438 28.51 16.00 -26.42
CA ILE A 438 27.44 15.02 -26.62
C ILE A 438 26.08 15.73 -26.62
N SER A 439 25.63 16.19 -27.78
CA SER A 439 24.42 17.02 -27.91
C SER A 439 23.13 16.38 -27.42
N ASN A 440 23.07 15.06 -27.33
CA ASN A 440 21.92 14.28 -26.87
C ASN A 440 22.11 13.68 -25.48
N ASP A 441 23.11 14.13 -24.72
CA ASP A 441 23.23 13.75 -23.31
C ASP A 441 22.00 14.24 -22.53
N SER A 442 21.44 13.34 -21.71
CA SER A 442 20.24 13.62 -20.91
C SER A 442 20.55 13.80 -19.43
N SER A 443 21.63 13.18 -18.95
CA SER A 443 22.02 13.11 -17.53
C SER A 443 20.91 12.61 -16.59
N GLY A 444 19.83 12.01 -17.11
CA GLY A 444 18.76 11.42 -16.32
C GLY A 444 17.36 12.05 -16.45
N ILE A 445 16.51 11.77 -15.45
CA ILE A 445 15.11 12.21 -15.36
C ILE A 445 14.71 12.47 -13.90
N LEU A 446 13.96 13.57 -13.69
CA LEU A 446 13.35 13.93 -12.41
C LEU A 446 11.83 14.10 -12.60
N LYS A 447 11.02 13.47 -11.74
CA LYS A 447 9.55 13.59 -11.75
C LYS A 447 9.02 13.43 -10.32
N TYR A 448 8.19 14.36 -9.85
CA TYR A 448 7.70 14.40 -8.45
C TYR A 448 8.85 14.30 -7.43
N VAL A 449 9.80 15.25 -7.55
CA VAL A 449 10.97 15.45 -6.68
C VAL A 449 10.85 16.80 -5.98
#